data_AF-A0A1M2VKA8-F1
#
_entry.id   AF-A0A1M2VKA8-F1
#
_cell.length_a   1.000
_cell.length_b   1.000
_cell.length_c   1.000
_cell.angle_alpha   90.00
_cell.angle_beta   90.00
_cell.angle_gamma   90.00
#
_symmetry.space_group_name_H-M   'P 1'
#
loop_
_entity.id
_entity.type
_entity.pdbx_description
1 polymer ?
#
loop_
_entity_poly.entity_id
_entity_poly.type
_entity_poly.pdbx_seq_one_letter_code
_entity_poly.pdbx_strand_id
1 'polypeptide(L)'
;MASRARWLEAWPHVASSESSLSVSPILLSIHPRFEGSNMRFVWVAAAVLLSTFAVPLATPFVPYMLFHMYARETAAQIPKDHANASSRSILAAAQSVLCMVSYLSVVPLLCGGPPDIQADKTEVDFSEFSTAVRVFLEQLVLQAPRSEAFARIVSLERAADAALDVDASLMLAQEGSRYITGIGDVLALSQIRRISRELSASLPRIIAHLELTVARTLFMQGTAVAGLSLLNDIDLFRTYVSGANPPRFHHIVIHMTGALQNSTRFTAEAVQDSLVLSTALSAALAQFRAHRNNIHDCRVGSSALCESLTPLLRGDAILSSVVGDLETLAQVLDEGFVLPLPHANSHPAQVVQFVVEAHQHVLRKQLLLMWWIRQAMENERVQG
;
A
#
# COMPACT_ATOMS: atom_id res chain seq x y z
N MET A 1 15.60 -23.68 -8.31
CA MET A 1 14.52 -24.58 -7.85
C MET A 1 14.75 -24.92 -6.38
N ALA A 2 13.70 -24.77 -5.56
CA ALA A 2 13.55 -25.23 -4.18
C ALA A 2 14.45 -24.62 -3.07
N SER A 3 14.01 -23.49 -2.49
CA SER A 3 14.17 -23.26 -1.05
C SER A 3 13.14 -22.26 -0.47
N ARG A 4 12.03 -22.85 0.05
CA ARG A 4 11.36 -22.50 1.31
C ARG A 4 10.72 -21.11 1.47
N ALA A 5 9.50 -20.99 0.94
CA ALA A 5 8.40 -20.30 1.62
C ALA A 5 7.87 -21.18 2.77
N ARG A 6 8.60 -21.24 3.89
CA ARG A 6 8.27 -22.11 5.04
C ARG A 6 7.87 -21.33 6.31
N TRP A 7 7.39 -20.11 6.14
CA TRP A 7 6.92 -19.24 7.24
C TRP A 7 5.40 -19.07 7.29
N LEU A 8 4.65 -19.71 6.38
CA LEU A 8 3.18 -19.55 6.27
C LEU A 8 2.36 -20.65 6.97
N GLU A 9 2.98 -21.64 7.64
CA GLU A 9 2.27 -22.83 8.17
C GLU A 9 2.29 -22.98 9.70
N ALA A 10 2.65 -21.96 10.47
CA ALA A 10 2.76 -22.10 11.92
C ALA A 10 1.93 -21.08 12.70
N TRP A 11 0.63 -20.96 12.41
CA TRP A 11 -0.33 -20.35 13.34
C TRP A 11 -1.40 -21.40 13.73
N PRO A 12 -1.66 -21.59 15.03
CA PRO A 12 -2.48 -22.70 15.50
C PRO A 12 -3.94 -22.48 15.09
N HIS A 13 -4.58 -23.57 14.65
CA HIS A 13 -6.03 -23.68 14.61
C HIS A 13 -6.58 -23.35 15.99
N VAL A 14 -7.17 -22.16 16.15
CA VAL A 14 -8.07 -21.90 17.28
C VAL A 14 -9.35 -22.64 16.97
N ALA A 15 -9.40 -23.87 17.46
CA ALA A 15 -10.60 -24.68 17.49
C ALA A 15 -11.67 -23.93 18.29
N SER A 16 -12.83 -23.78 17.66
CA SER A 16 -14.10 -23.54 18.31
C SER A 16 -14.31 -24.58 19.41
N SER A 17 -14.20 -24.17 20.67
CA SER A 17 -14.80 -24.91 21.78
C SER A 17 -15.69 -23.95 22.56
N GLU A 18 -16.99 -24.09 22.34
CA GLU A 18 -18.00 -23.73 23.31
C GLU A 18 -17.67 -24.45 24.62
N SER A 19 -17.26 -23.69 25.63
CA SER A 19 -17.31 -24.15 27.01
C SER A 19 -17.68 -22.96 27.88
N SER A 20 -18.96 -22.91 28.22
CA SER A 20 -19.52 -22.13 29.31
C SER A 20 -18.81 -22.52 30.62
N LEU A 21 -17.91 -21.66 31.08
CA LEU A 21 -17.38 -21.71 32.44
C LEU A 21 -17.77 -20.42 33.14
N SER A 22 -18.75 -20.54 34.02
CA SER A 22 -19.13 -19.53 35.00
C SER A 22 -17.93 -19.25 35.92
N VAL A 23 -17.39 -18.04 35.83
CA VAL A 23 -16.38 -17.57 36.78
C VAL A 23 -17.11 -16.86 37.92
N SER A 24 -17.21 -17.53 39.07
CA SER A 24 -17.58 -16.91 40.34
C SER A 24 -16.52 -15.87 40.74
N PRO A 25 -16.89 -14.74 41.37
CA PRO A 25 -15.93 -13.75 41.83
C PRO A 25 -15.22 -14.29 43.08
N ILE A 26 -13.95 -14.63 42.94
CA ILE A 26 -13.09 -14.93 44.10
C ILE A 26 -12.76 -13.59 44.78
N LEU A 27 -13.46 -13.32 45.89
CA LEU A 27 -13.05 -12.32 46.87
C LEU A 27 -11.68 -12.73 47.45
N LEU A 28 -10.65 -11.98 47.06
CA LEU A 28 -9.30 -12.07 47.64
C LEU A 28 -9.29 -11.45 49.04
N SER A 29 -9.57 -12.26 50.06
CA SER A 29 -9.16 -12.03 51.44
C SER A 29 -7.67 -12.33 51.56
N ILE A 30 -6.82 -11.31 51.50
CA ILE A 30 -5.37 -11.43 51.72
C ILE A 30 -5.10 -11.29 53.22
N HIS A 31 -4.85 -12.41 53.89
CA HIS A 31 -4.18 -12.43 55.19
C HIS A 31 -2.68 -12.73 54.98
N PRO A 32 -1.76 -11.80 55.32
CA PRO A 32 -0.34 -12.07 55.16
C PRO A 32 0.19 -12.79 56.42
N ARG A 33 0.72 -14.00 56.24
CA ARG A 33 1.80 -14.50 57.10
C ARG A 33 3.07 -14.55 56.25
N PHE A 34 3.98 -13.64 56.59
CA PHE A 34 5.29 -13.47 55.97
C PHE A 34 6.31 -14.41 56.61
N GLU A 35 7.03 -15.16 55.79
CA GLU A 35 8.50 -15.32 55.86
C GLU A 35 8.93 -16.16 54.64
N GLY A 36 9.72 -15.56 53.72
CA GLY A 36 10.12 -16.14 52.42
C GLY A 36 9.33 -15.64 51.18
N SER A 37 8.26 -14.86 51.39
CA SER A 37 7.28 -14.43 50.37
C SER A 37 7.66 -13.16 49.58
N ASN A 38 8.66 -12.39 50.01
CA ASN A 38 8.90 -11.03 49.49
C ASN A 38 9.32 -10.99 48.02
N MET A 39 10.27 -11.84 47.59
CA MET A 39 10.70 -11.82 46.17
C MET A 39 9.60 -12.30 45.22
N ARG A 40 8.86 -13.34 45.58
CA ARG A 40 7.74 -13.84 44.75
C ARG A 40 6.64 -12.79 44.64
N PHE A 41 6.32 -12.10 45.73
CA PHE A 41 5.33 -11.01 45.72
C PHE A 41 5.80 -9.82 44.87
N VAL A 42 7.08 -9.45 44.94
CA VAL A 42 7.65 -8.39 44.09
C VAL A 42 7.59 -8.77 42.61
N TRP A 43 7.94 -10.01 42.25
CA TRP A 43 7.85 -10.47 40.85
C TRP A 43 6.41 -10.60 40.36
N VAL A 44 5.48 -11.05 41.21
CA VAL A 44 4.05 -11.10 40.88
C VAL A 44 3.49 -9.69 40.74
N ALA A 45 3.82 -8.76 41.64
CA ALA A 45 3.41 -7.36 41.53
C ALA A 45 4.03 -6.69 40.29
N ALA A 46 5.31 -6.96 39.98
CA ALA A 46 5.96 -6.48 38.77
C ALA A 46 5.32 -7.07 37.51
N ALA A 47 5.00 -8.36 37.50
CA ALA A 47 4.30 -9.02 36.39
C ALA A 47 2.88 -8.47 36.20
N VAL A 48 2.16 -8.21 37.30
CA VAL A 48 0.83 -7.57 37.26
C VAL A 48 0.95 -6.15 36.72
N LEU A 49 1.90 -5.34 37.19
CA LEU A 49 2.16 -3.99 36.67
C LEU A 49 2.59 -4.00 35.19
N LEU A 50 3.45 -4.93 34.79
CA LEU A 50 3.82 -5.14 33.38
C LEU A 50 2.59 -5.53 32.54
N SER A 51 1.75 -6.45 33.02
CA SER A 51 0.55 -6.87 32.29
C SER A 51 -0.53 -5.78 32.21
N THR A 52 -0.65 -4.92 33.23
CA THR A 52 -1.67 -3.86 33.29
C THR A 52 -1.26 -2.56 32.60
N PHE A 53 0.03 -2.30 32.42
CA PHE A 53 0.50 -1.08 31.76
C PHE A 53 1.28 -1.36 30.47
N ALA A 54 2.21 -2.33 30.46
CA ALA A 54 3.06 -2.57 29.30
C ALA A 54 2.34 -3.31 28.18
N VAL A 55 1.46 -4.28 28.46
CA VAL A 55 0.68 -4.96 27.41
C VAL A 55 -0.28 -4.00 26.69
N PRO A 56 -1.11 -3.21 27.39
CA PRO A 56 -1.98 -2.21 26.76
C PRO A 56 -1.23 -1.18 25.92
N LEU A 57 -0.02 -0.79 26.34
CA LEU A 57 0.85 0.10 25.56
C LEU A 57 1.48 -0.60 24.36
N ALA A 58 1.98 -1.83 24.53
CA ALA A 58 2.68 -2.56 23.47
C ALA A 58 1.73 -2.98 22.34
N THR A 59 0.53 -3.47 22.67
CA THR A 59 -0.44 -4.02 21.70
C THR A 59 -0.74 -3.08 20.51
N PRO A 60 -1.09 -1.79 20.71
CA PRO A 60 -1.30 -0.86 19.60
C PRO A 60 -0.02 -0.25 19.02
N PHE A 61 1.12 -0.25 19.75
CA PHE A 61 2.39 0.30 19.27
C PHE A 61 3.25 -0.68 18.47
N VAL A 62 3.09 -1.99 18.65
CA VAL A 62 3.81 -3.01 17.87
C VAL A 62 3.58 -2.85 16.35
N PRO A 63 2.33 -2.67 15.85
CA PRO A 63 2.08 -2.37 14.43
C PRO A 63 2.86 -1.15 13.92
N TYR A 64 2.97 -0.08 14.72
CA TYR A 64 3.76 1.10 14.37
C TYR A 64 5.26 0.77 14.23
N MET A 65 5.83 0.05 15.19
CA MET A 65 7.24 -0.34 15.15
C MET A 65 7.54 -1.25 13.95
N LEU A 66 6.66 -2.21 13.67
CA LEU A 66 6.78 -3.11 12.51
C LEU A 66 6.66 -2.34 11.19
N PHE A 67 5.72 -1.39 11.08
CA PHE A 67 5.64 -0.53 9.90
C PHE A 67 6.89 0.32 9.72
N HIS A 68 7.47 0.84 10.80
CA HIS A 68 8.69 1.63 10.71
C HIS A 68 9.88 0.78 10.25
N MET A 69 9.98 -0.48 10.69
CA MET A 69 10.97 -1.43 10.19
C MET A 69 10.74 -1.73 8.70
N TYR A 70 9.50 -2.04 8.33
CA TYR A 70 9.09 -2.28 6.95
C TYR A 70 9.46 -1.10 6.03
N ALA A 71 9.05 0.12 6.39
CA ALA A 71 9.31 1.33 5.62
C ALA A 71 10.82 1.63 5.51
N ARG A 72 11.62 1.24 6.51
CA ARG A 72 13.08 1.42 6.50
C ARG A 72 13.76 0.41 5.58
N GLU A 73 13.32 -0.86 5.57
CA GLU A 73 13.88 -1.90 4.70
C GLU A 73 13.51 -1.69 3.22
N THR A 74 12.33 -1.12 2.97
CA THR A 74 11.81 -0.80 1.63
C THR A 74 12.21 0.62 1.16
N ALA A 75 12.93 1.39 1.98
CA ALA A 75 13.23 2.82 1.80
C ALA A 75 14.00 3.19 0.52
N ALA A 76 14.61 2.23 -0.19
CA ALA A 76 15.31 2.52 -1.45
C ALA A 76 14.35 2.94 -2.57
N GLN A 77 13.05 2.61 -2.45
CA GLN A 77 12.05 2.79 -3.51
C GLN A 77 10.80 3.56 -3.07
N ILE A 78 10.62 3.77 -1.76
CA ILE A 78 9.45 4.44 -1.22
C ILE A 78 9.68 5.95 -1.07
N PRO A 79 8.76 6.80 -1.59
CA PRO A 79 8.81 8.25 -1.39
C PRO A 79 8.68 8.63 0.09
N LYS A 80 9.62 9.47 0.57
CA LYS A 80 9.74 9.86 1.99
C LYS A 80 8.47 10.50 2.54
N ASP A 81 7.78 11.31 1.75
CA ASP A 81 6.59 12.05 2.22
C ASP A 81 5.42 11.12 2.50
N HIS A 82 5.16 10.15 1.62
CA HIS A 82 4.11 9.16 1.82
C HIS A 82 4.45 8.25 3.02
N ALA A 83 5.71 7.82 3.17
CA ALA A 83 6.13 7.00 4.31
C ALA A 83 5.98 7.74 5.65
N ASN A 84 6.36 9.02 5.69
CA ASN A 84 6.20 9.87 6.88
C ASN A 84 4.73 10.14 7.22
N ALA A 85 3.88 10.36 6.22
CA ALA A 85 2.43 10.48 6.43
C ALA A 85 1.82 9.18 6.98
N SER A 86 2.27 8.04 6.46
CA SER A 86 1.84 6.71 6.88
C SER A 86 2.21 6.42 8.34
N SER A 87 3.48 6.63 8.70
CA SER A 87 4.00 6.45 10.06
C SER A 87 3.22 7.30 11.08
N ARG A 88 2.98 8.59 10.76
CA ARG A 88 2.19 9.50 11.61
C ARG A 88 0.76 9.02 11.82
N SER A 89 0.14 8.42 10.80
CA SER A 89 -1.26 8.00 10.87
C SER A 89 -1.44 6.70 11.65
N ILE A 90 -0.51 5.77 11.51
CA ILE A 90 -0.49 4.55 12.34
C ILE A 90 -0.25 4.91 13.80
N LEU A 91 0.65 5.86 14.08
CA LEU A 91 0.86 6.39 15.43
C LEU A 91 -0.42 7.03 15.99
N ALA A 92 -1.11 7.86 15.20
CA ALA A 92 -2.37 8.49 15.62
C ALA A 92 -3.48 7.46 15.90
N ALA A 93 -3.59 6.40 15.09
CA ALA A 93 -4.52 5.31 15.33
C ALA A 93 -4.17 4.54 16.62
N ALA A 94 -2.89 4.26 16.87
CA ALA A 94 -2.43 3.62 18.10
C ALA A 94 -2.75 4.47 19.34
N GLN A 95 -2.54 5.78 19.26
CA GLN A 95 -2.93 6.73 20.31
C GLN A 95 -4.45 6.70 20.54
N SER A 96 -5.25 6.71 19.48
CA SER A 96 -6.72 6.64 19.61
C SER A 96 -7.19 5.37 20.32
N VAL A 97 -6.60 4.21 20.02
CA VAL A 97 -6.87 2.95 20.72
C VAL A 97 -6.57 3.06 22.22
N LEU A 98 -5.39 3.59 22.58
CA LEU A 98 -5.01 3.76 23.99
C LEU A 98 -5.98 4.67 24.73
N CYS A 99 -6.52 5.67 24.05
CA CYS A 99 -7.48 6.61 24.62
C CYS A 99 -8.87 6.06 24.87
N MET A 100 -9.16 4.83 24.40
CA MET A 100 -10.36 4.07 24.74
C MET A 100 -10.20 3.29 26.04
N VAL A 101 -8.96 3.04 26.48
CA VAL A 101 -8.68 2.35 27.73
C VAL A 101 -8.84 3.33 28.89
N SER A 102 -9.79 3.07 29.80
CA SER A 102 -10.29 4.05 30.77
C SER A 102 -9.20 4.73 31.62
N TYR A 103 -8.23 3.97 32.14
CA TYR A 103 -7.14 4.52 32.95
C TYR A 103 -6.06 5.26 32.14
N LEU A 104 -5.96 5.03 30.83
CA LEU A 104 -5.05 5.77 29.94
C LEU A 104 -5.71 7.01 29.33
N SER A 105 -7.04 7.02 29.24
CA SER A 105 -7.83 8.12 28.68
C SER A 105 -7.66 9.46 29.41
N VAL A 106 -7.26 9.42 30.69
CA VAL A 106 -7.01 10.58 31.57
C VAL A 106 -5.60 11.13 31.43
N VAL A 107 -4.71 10.49 30.66
CA VAL A 107 -3.34 10.96 30.44
C VAL A 107 -3.36 12.05 29.36
N PRO A 108 -3.22 13.34 29.71
CA PRO A 108 -3.41 14.44 28.76
C PRO A 108 -2.35 14.46 27.65
N LEU A 109 -1.16 13.93 27.93
CA LEU A 109 -0.08 13.76 26.96
C LEU A 109 -0.41 12.74 25.85
N LEU A 110 -1.30 11.78 26.13
CA LEU A 110 -1.69 10.72 25.20
C LEU A 110 -3.02 11.01 24.49
N CYS A 111 -3.98 11.63 25.19
CA CYS A 111 -5.38 11.60 24.77
C CYS A 111 -6.09 12.95 24.65
N GLY A 112 -5.40 14.07 24.93
CA GLY A 112 -5.95 15.41 24.72
C GLY A 112 -7.30 15.63 25.41
N GLY A 113 -7.32 15.84 26.73
CA GLY A 113 -8.53 16.21 27.49
C GLY A 113 -9.63 15.13 27.56
N PRO A 114 -10.73 15.39 28.28
CA PRO A 114 -11.87 14.47 28.36
C PRO A 114 -12.63 14.36 27.03
N PRO A 115 -13.29 13.21 26.74
CA PRO A 115 -14.02 13.00 25.48
C PRO A 115 -15.17 13.99 25.32
N ASP A 116 -15.29 14.58 24.14
CA ASP A 116 -16.43 15.43 23.80
C ASP A 116 -17.64 14.55 23.50
N ILE A 117 -18.62 14.57 24.41
CA ILE A 117 -19.80 13.68 24.44
C ILE A 117 -20.72 13.92 23.20
N GLN A 118 -20.50 14.99 22.44
CA GLN A 118 -21.32 15.35 21.28
C GLN A 118 -20.82 14.79 19.93
N ALA A 119 -19.61 14.22 19.85
CA ALA A 119 -19.04 13.73 18.59
C ALA A 119 -19.54 12.34 18.15
N ASP A 120 -20.23 11.61 19.03
CA ASP A 120 -20.61 10.19 18.85
C ASP A 120 -21.85 9.93 17.95
N LYS A 121 -22.32 10.93 17.19
CA LYS A 121 -23.52 10.78 16.34
C LYS A 121 -23.29 10.14 14.98
N THR A 122 -22.05 9.77 14.66
CA THR A 122 -21.75 9.01 13.44
C THR A 122 -21.48 7.56 13.81
N GLU A 123 -22.54 6.78 13.95
CA GLU A 123 -22.45 5.31 14.00
C GLU A 123 -21.95 4.83 12.64
N VAL A 124 -20.65 4.62 12.49
CA VAL A 124 -20.09 3.89 11.35
C VAL A 124 -19.87 2.45 11.82
N ASP A 125 -20.51 1.48 11.15
CA ASP A 125 -20.22 0.06 11.39
C ASP A 125 -18.81 -0.25 10.86
N PHE A 126 -17.93 -0.70 11.77
CA PHE A 126 -16.54 -1.02 11.44
C PHE A 126 -16.41 -2.22 10.48
N SER A 127 -17.36 -3.14 10.49
CA SER A 127 -17.41 -4.27 9.57
C SER A 127 -17.70 -3.82 8.14
N GLU A 128 -18.65 -2.89 7.97
CA GLU A 128 -18.97 -2.27 6.68
C GLU A 128 -17.80 -1.43 6.18
N PHE A 129 -17.22 -0.61 7.05
CA PHE A 129 -16.01 0.15 6.75
C PHE A 129 -14.88 -0.78 6.28
N SER A 130 -14.61 -1.86 7.01
CA SER A 130 -13.54 -2.80 6.67
C SER A 130 -13.82 -3.54 5.37
N THR A 131 -15.08 -3.86 5.06
CA THR A 131 -15.49 -4.43 3.77
C THR A 131 -15.24 -3.45 2.63
N ALA A 132 -15.70 -2.20 2.77
CA ALA A 132 -15.51 -1.17 1.76
C ALA A 132 -14.02 -0.91 1.50
N VAL A 133 -13.22 -0.82 2.57
CA VAL A 133 -11.76 -0.70 2.48
C VAL A 133 -11.15 -1.88 1.73
N ARG A 134 -11.58 -3.12 2.04
CA ARG A 134 -11.10 -4.31 1.32
C ARG A 134 -11.42 -4.21 -0.18
N VAL A 135 -12.67 -3.94 -0.54
CA VAL A 135 -13.10 -3.87 -1.94
C VAL A 135 -12.32 -2.79 -2.69
N PHE A 136 -12.17 -1.61 -2.09
CA PHE A 136 -11.42 -0.51 -2.68
C PHE A 136 -9.94 -0.85 -2.89
N LEU A 137 -9.27 -1.43 -1.88
CA LEU A 137 -7.87 -1.85 -2.01
C LEU A 137 -7.71 -2.98 -3.04
N GLU A 138 -8.68 -3.89 -3.16
CA GLU A 138 -8.67 -4.93 -4.18
C GLU A 138 -8.77 -4.34 -5.60
N GLN A 139 -9.64 -3.33 -5.80
CA GLN A 139 -9.71 -2.61 -7.07
C GLN A 139 -8.39 -1.92 -7.39
N LEU A 140 -7.77 -1.23 -6.43
CA LEU A 140 -6.47 -0.57 -6.63
C LEU A 140 -5.36 -1.56 -7.01
N VAL A 141 -5.32 -2.74 -6.37
CA VAL A 141 -4.34 -3.79 -6.68
C VAL A 141 -4.60 -4.41 -8.05
N LEU A 142 -5.86 -4.63 -8.42
CA LEU A 142 -6.24 -5.21 -9.72
C LEU A 142 -5.87 -4.29 -10.89
N GLN A 143 -5.97 -2.97 -10.69
CA GLN A 143 -5.65 -1.96 -11.70
C GLN A 143 -4.20 -1.44 -11.63
N ALA A 144 -3.36 -2.03 -10.76
CA ALA A 144 -1.97 -1.63 -10.67
C ALA A 144 -1.20 -1.92 -11.99
N PRO A 145 -0.25 -1.06 -12.40
CA PRO A 145 0.57 -1.31 -13.59
C PRO A 145 1.29 -2.66 -13.51
N ARG A 146 1.14 -3.48 -14.56
CA ARG A 146 1.77 -4.81 -14.65
C ARG A 146 3.15 -4.73 -15.27
N SER A 147 4.03 -5.70 -14.97
CA SER A 147 5.39 -5.81 -15.52
C SER A 147 5.45 -5.72 -17.06
N GLU A 148 4.39 -6.12 -17.76
CA GLU A 148 4.29 -5.98 -19.21
C GLU A 148 4.28 -4.51 -19.68
N ALA A 149 3.64 -3.59 -18.95
CA ALA A 149 3.61 -2.17 -19.28
C ALA A 149 5.03 -1.59 -19.25
N PHE A 150 5.82 -1.94 -18.23
CA PHE A 150 7.23 -1.57 -18.10
C PHE A 150 8.04 -2.07 -19.27
N ALA A 151 7.95 -3.38 -19.56
CA ALA A 151 8.71 -4.00 -20.65
C ALA A 151 8.38 -3.36 -22.01
N ARG A 152 7.11 -3.00 -22.24
CA ARG A 152 6.68 -2.31 -23.48
C ARG A 152 7.26 -0.90 -23.58
N ILE A 153 7.23 -0.10 -22.50
CA ILE A 153 7.84 1.25 -22.51
C ILE A 153 9.37 1.17 -22.66
N VAL A 154 10.05 0.25 -21.95
CA VAL A 154 11.50 0.02 -22.10
C VAL A 154 11.84 -0.43 -23.52
N SER A 155 10.97 -1.19 -24.19
CA SER A 155 11.19 -1.56 -25.59
C SER A 155 11.17 -0.35 -26.55
N LEU A 156 10.39 0.70 -26.23
CA LEU A 156 10.40 1.95 -27.00
C LEU A 156 11.69 2.74 -26.77
N GLU A 157 12.17 2.80 -25.52
CA GLU A 157 13.46 3.41 -25.19
C GLU A 157 14.60 2.75 -25.98
N ARG A 158 14.70 1.42 -25.90
CA ARG A 158 15.73 0.65 -26.60
C ARG A 158 15.66 0.80 -28.10
N ALA A 159 14.46 0.83 -28.67
CA ALA A 159 14.27 1.02 -30.10
C ALA A 159 14.67 2.44 -30.55
N ALA A 160 14.39 3.46 -29.74
CA ALA A 160 14.85 4.82 -29.98
C ALA A 160 16.38 4.94 -29.90
N ASP A 161 17.01 4.27 -28.94
CA ASP A 161 18.46 4.20 -28.83
C ASP A 161 19.10 3.51 -30.04
N ALA A 162 18.58 2.36 -30.46
CA ALA A 162 19.06 1.67 -31.64
C ALA A 162 18.93 2.55 -32.92
N ALA A 163 17.84 3.32 -33.05
CA ALA A 163 17.66 4.23 -34.16
C ALA A 163 18.71 5.37 -34.15
N LEU A 164 18.97 5.96 -32.99
CA LEU A 164 19.98 7.01 -32.82
C LEU A 164 21.40 6.50 -33.12
N ASP A 165 21.74 5.28 -32.69
CA ASP A 165 23.05 4.67 -32.95
C ASP A 165 23.29 4.43 -34.45
N VAL A 166 22.25 4.01 -35.18
CA VAL A 166 22.33 3.85 -36.63
C VAL A 166 22.42 5.20 -37.34
N ASP A 167 21.65 6.21 -36.91
CA ASP A 167 21.77 7.57 -37.45
C ASP A 167 23.17 8.15 -37.25
N ALA A 168 23.76 7.96 -36.06
CA ALA A 168 25.14 8.35 -35.79
C ALA A 168 26.14 7.63 -36.70
N SER A 169 25.97 6.32 -36.89
CA SER A 169 26.83 5.50 -37.76
C SER A 169 26.70 5.91 -39.23
N LEU A 170 25.49 6.21 -39.70
CA LEU A 170 25.23 6.69 -41.06
C LEU A 170 25.80 8.10 -41.28
N MET A 171 25.67 9.00 -40.31
CA MET A 171 26.28 10.34 -40.39
C MET A 171 27.80 10.26 -40.53
N LEU A 172 28.46 9.40 -39.76
CA LEU A 172 29.91 9.17 -39.86
C LEU A 172 30.30 8.56 -41.21
N ALA A 173 29.51 7.61 -41.72
CA ALA A 173 29.76 6.97 -43.02
C ALA A 173 29.51 7.91 -44.22
N GLN A 174 28.69 8.95 -44.05
CA GLN A 174 28.30 9.91 -45.07
C GLN A 174 29.02 11.26 -44.96
N GLU A 175 30.08 11.38 -44.17
CA GLU A 175 30.90 12.61 -44.11
C GLU A 175 31.31 13.06 -45.53
N GLY A 176 30.77 14.20 -45.97
CA GLY A 176 30.99 14.76 -47.32
C GLY A 176 29.82 14.61 -48.31
N SER A 177 28.77 13.86 -47.98
CA SER A 177 27.52 13.78 -48.75
C SER A 177 26.62 15.00 -48.48
N ARG A 178 26.00 15.56 -49.53
CA ARG A 178 24.93 16.59 -49.39
C ARG A 178 23.57 16.01 -48.97
N TYR A 179 23.42 14.69 -49.02
CA TYR A 179 22.20 13.99 -48.65
C TYR A 179 22.47 13.19 -47.38
N ILE A 180 21.88 13.63 -46.26
CA ILE A 180 21.84 12.86 -45.01
C ILE A 180 20.59 11.99 -45.08
N THR A 181 20.77 10.68 -45.26
CA THR A 181 19.66 9.72 -45.22
C THR A 181 19.59 9.11 -43.81
N GLY A 182 18.98 9.83 -42.87
CA GLY A 182 18.68 9.31 -41.53
C GLY A 182 17.42 8.43 -41.51
N ILE A 183 17.33 7.58 -40.49
CA ILE A 183 16.16 6.79 -40.13
C ILE A 183 15.01 7.71 -39.73
N GLY A 184 15.27 8.76 -38.93
CA GLY A 184 14.21 9.67 -38.52
C GLY A 184 14.67 11.03 -38.02
N ASP A 185 13.73 11.79 -37.47
CA ASP A 185 14.02 13.03 -36.77
C ASP A 185 14.77 12.72 -35.45
N VAL A 186 16.07 13.02 -35.43
CA VAL A 186 16.97 12.82 -34.28
C VAL A 186 16.40 13.48 -33.02
N LEU A 187 15.75 14.64 -33.16
CA LEU A 187 15.12 15.33 -32.03
C LEU A 187 13.96 14.50 -31.48
N ALA A 188 13.07 14.02 -32.34
CA ALA A 188 11.95 13.18 -31.93
C ALA A 188 12.42 11.87 -31.29
N LEU A 189 13.44 11.20 -31.86
CA LEU A 189 14.02 9.98 -31.30
C LEU A 189 14.65 10.21 -29.91
N SER A 190 15.38 11.31 -29.74
CA SER A 190 15.95 11.68 -28.44
C SER A 190 14.87 11.94 -27.38
N GLN A 191 13.75 12.56 -27.77
CA GLN A 191 12.60 12.79 -26.90
C GLN A 191 11.91 11.47 -26.54
N ILE A 192 11.69 10.58 -27.50
CA ILE A 192 11.10 9.26 -27.26
C ILE A 192 11.94 8.49 -26.24
N ARG A 193 13.27 8.43 -26.43
CA ARG A 193 14.19 7.78 -25.47
C ARG A 193 14.06 8.39 -24.08
N ARG A 194 14.21 9.71 -23.95
CA ARG A 194 14.19 10.39 -22.66
C ARG A 194 12.85 10.18 -21.93
N ILE A 195 11.74 10.43 -22.62
CA ILE A 195 10.40 10.34 -22.02
C ILE A 195 10.06 8.88 -21.68
N SER A 196 10.44 7.92 -22.53
CA SER A 196 10.24 6.49 -22.22
C SER A 196 10.99 6.09 -20.96
N ARG A 197 12.22 6.59 -20.77
CA ARG A 197 13.00 6.36 -19.55
C ARG A 197 12.40 7.01 -18.30
N GLU A 198 11.88 8.23 -18.44
CA GLU A 198 11.19 8.90 -17.33
C GLU A 198 9.88 8.19 -16.97
N LEU A 199 9.12 7.74 -17.98
CA LEU A 199 7.89 6.99 -17.78
C LEU A 199 8.16 5.62 -17.16
N SER A 200 9.18 4.87 -17.64
CA SER A 200 9.57 3.59 -17.05
C SER A 200 10.07 3.74 -15.61
N ALA A 201 10.69 4.86 -15.26
CA ALA A 201 11.07 5.17 -13.87
C ALA A 201 9.91 5.68 -13.00
N SER A 202 8.81 6.15 -13.61
CA SER A 202 7.61 6.65 -12.92
C SER A 202 6.64 5.52 -12.56
N LEU A 203 6.44 4.54 -13.45
CA LEU A 203 5.55 3.40 -13.19
C LEU A 203 5.86 2.63 -11.88
N PRO A 204 7.13 2.39 -11.48
CA PRO A 204 7.44 1.74 -10.20
C PRO A 204 7.04 2.60 -9.01
N ARG A 205 7.03 3.94 -9.14
CA ARG A 205 6.60 4.86 -8.07
C ARG A 205 5.11 4.72 -7.81
N ILE A 206 4.29 4.57 -8.86
CA ILE A 206 2.85 4.29 -8.70
C ILE A 206 2.69 3.03 -7.85
N ILE A 207 3.42 1.95 -8.17
CA ILE A 207 3.27 0.71 -7.42
C ILE A 207 3.79 0.86 -5.99
N ALA A 208 4.91 1.56 -5.76
CA ALA A 208 5.40 1.84 -4.42
C ALA A 208 4.38 2.64 -3.57
N HIS A 209 3.68 3.61 -4.18
CA HIS A 209 2.58 4.31 -3.51
C HIS A 209 1.41 3.37 -3.19
N LEU A 210 1.01 2.51 -4.14
CA LEU A 210 -0.05 1.52 -3.91
C LEU A 210 0.33 0.54 -2.78
N GLU A 211 1.53 -0.03 -2.81
CA GLU A 211 2.05 -0.91 -1.78
C GLU A 211 2.00 -0.25 -0.40
N LEU A 212 2.45 1.01 -0.31
CA LEU A 212 2.42 1.76 0.93
C LEU A 212 0.99 2.09 1.40
N THR A 213 0.08 2.42 0.48
CA THR A 213 -1.36 2.63 0.76
C THR A 213 -1.96 1.39 1.40
N VAL A 214 -1.75 0.22 0.78
CA VAL A 214 -2.33 -1.03 1.30
C VAL A 214 -1.64 -1.39 2.62
N ALA A 215 -0.31 -1.27 2.73
CA ALA A 215 0.43 -1.56 3.96
C ALA A 215 -0.04 -0.67 5.12
N ARG A 216 -0.08 0.65 4.92
CA ARG A 216 -0.60 1.61 5.92
C ARG A 216 -1.98 1.21 6.40
N THR A 217 -2.88 0.86 5.47
CA THR A 217 -4.25 0.48 5.81
C THR A 217 -4.30 -0.81 6.62
N LEU A 218 -3.49 -1.81 6.27
CA LEU A 218 -3.36 -3.02 7.08
C LEU A 218 -2.84 -2.70 8.49
N PHE A 219 -1.71 -2.01 8.62
CA PHE A 219 -1.17 -1.72 9.95
C PHE A 219 -2.16 -0.92 10.81
N MET A 220 -2.93 0.00 10.23
CA MET A 220 -4.01 0.69 10.95
C MET A 220 -5.15 -0.25 11.35
N GLN A 221 -5.63 -1.11 10.45
CA GLN A 221 -6.68 -2.10 10.76
C GLN A 221 -6.22 -3.09 11.84
N GLY A 222 -5.00 -3.59 11.75
CA GLY A 222 -4.40 -4.45 12.77
C GLY A 222 -4.31 -3.74 14.13
N THR A 223 -3.96 -2.44 14.14
CA THR A 223 -3.97 -1.62 15.36
C THR A 223 -5.36 -1.53 15.97
N ALA A 224 -6.39 -1.30 15.16
CA ALA A 224 -7.77 -1.22 15.63
C ALA A 224 -8.30 -2.56 16.16
N VAL A 225 -8.04 -3.67 15.44
CA VAL A 225 -8.42 -5.01 15.87
C VAL A 225 -7.73 -5.38 17.18
N ALA A 226 -6.42 -5.13 17.29
CA ALA A 226 -5.66 -5.38 18.50
C ALA A 226 -6.19 -4.53 19.68
N GLY A 227 -6.61 -3.29 19.40
CA GLY A 227 -7.28 -2.42 20.36
C GLY A 227 -8.64 -2.93 20.81
N LEU A 228 -9.49 -3.37 19.88
CA LEU A 228 -10.80 -3.95 20.18
C LEU A 228 -10.67 -5.25 20.98
N SER A 229 -9.72 -6.12 20.63
CA SER A 229 -9.42 -7.33 21.39
C SER A 229 -8.97 -6.99 22.80
N LEU A 230 -8.07 -6.01 22.96
CA LEU A 230 -7.63 -5.55 24.27
C LEU A 230 -8.80 -5.06 25.12
N LEU A 231 -9.72 -4.27 24.55
CA LEU A 231 -10.91 -3.78 25.24
C LEU A 231 -11.86 -4.93 25.66
N ASN A 232 -11.94 -5.99 24.84
CA ASN A 232 -12.69 -7.22 25.15
C ASN A 232 -12.05 -8.01 26.29
N ASP A 233 -10.73 -8.18 26.26
CA ASP A 233 -10.00 -8.98 27.25
C ASP A 233 -9.95 -8.33 28.64
N ILE A 234 -9.97 -7.00 28.71
CA ILE A 234 -10.01 -6.24 29.97
C ILE A 234 -11.44 -6.03 30.51
N ASP A 235 -12.42 -6.75 29.97
CA ASP A 235 -13.84 -6.79 30.39
C ASP A 235 -14.51 -5.38 30.40
N LEU A 236 -13.97 -4.41 29.65
CA LEU A 236 -14.55 -3.06 29.56
C LEU A 236 -15.86 -3.03 28.76
N PHE A 237 -16.09 -4.03 27.89
CA PHE A 237 -17.37 -4.19 27.17
C PHE A 237 -18.55 -4.56 28.07
N ARG A 238 -18.33 -5.07 29.29
CA ARG A 238 -19.41 -5.26 30.27
C ARG A 238 -20.08 -3.96 30.68
N THR A 239 -19.45 -2.81 30.43
CA THR A 239 -20.02 -1.47 30.63
C THR A 239 -20.83 -0.99 29.42
N TYR A 240 -20.69 -1.61 28.24
CA TYR A 240 -21.27 -1.21 26.95
C TYR A 240 -22.20 -2.29 26.37
N VAL A 241 -23.07 -2.83 27.23
CA VAL A 241 -23.95 -4.01 27.02
C VAL A 241 -24.91 -3.92 25.82
N SER A 242 -24.99 -2.81 25.08
CA SER A 242 -26.05 -2.56 24.09
C SER A 242 -25.60 -2.46 22.63
N GLY A 243 -24.46 -3.03 22.25
CA GLY A 243 -23.98 -2.97 20.84
C GLY A 243 -23.52 -1.58 20.40
N ALA A 244 -23.26 -0.67 21.35
CA ALA A 244 -22.67 0.63 21.09
C ALA A 244 -21.14 0.52 21.00
N ASN A 245 -20.54 1.25 20.05
CA ASN A 245 -19.09 1.34 19.93
C ASN A 245 -18.46 1.98 21.21
N PRO A 246 -17.23 1.60 21.60
CA PRO A 246 -16.56 2.22 22.73
C PRO A 246 -16.36 3.73 22.48
N PRO A 247 -16.34 4.57 23.54
CA PRO A 247 -16.13 6.01 23.39
C PRO A 247 -14.86 6.29 22.60
N ARG A 248 -14.92 7.27 21.69
CA ARG A 248 -13.82 7.66 20.78
C ARG A 248 -13.52 6.66 19.65
N PHE A 249 -14.29 5.58 19.50
CA PHE A 249 -14.08 4.63 18.40
C PHE A 249 -14.14 5.29 17.01
N HIS A 250 -15.02 6.27 16.84
CA HIS A 250 -15.12 7.08 15.63
C HIS A 250 -13.80 7.77 15.25
N HIS A 251 -12.90 8.10 16.20
CA HIS A 251 -11.58 8.67 15.88
C HIS A 251 -10.70 7.70 15.10
N ILE A 252 -10.74 6.40 15.39
CA ILE A 252 -9.98 5.39 14.63
C ILE A 252 -10.47 5.38 13.18
N VAL A 253 -11.79 5.35 12.98
CA VAL A 253 -12.40 5.37 11.65
C VAL A 253 -12.04 6.66 10.90
N ILE A 254 -12.11 7.83 11.56
CA ILE A 254 -11.69 9.11 10.97
C ILE A 254 -10.22 9.07 10.55
N HIS A 255 -9.33 8.58 11.42
CA HIS A 255 -7.92 8.47 11.11
C HIS A 255 -7.67 7.51 9.94
N MET A 256 -8.36 6.37 9.88
CA MET A 256 -8.26 5.42 8.78
C MET A 256 -8.77 5.99 7.47
N THR A 257 -9.94 6.64 7.46
CA THR A 257 -10.50 7.28 6.27
C THR A 257 -9.58 8.39 5.76
N GLY A 258 -9.13 9.27 6.66
CA GLY A 258 -8.18 10.33 6.30
C GLY A 258 -6.84 9.77 5.82
N ALA A 259 -6.39 8.66 6.39
CA ALA A 259 -5.20 7.96 5.93
C ALA A 259 -5.36 7.37 4.53
N LEU A 260 -6.50 6.74 4.25
CA LEU A 260 -6.79 6.17 2.94
C LEU A 260 -6.88 7.26 1.88
N GLN A 261 -7.67 8.32 2.12
CA GLN A 261 -7.78 9.49 1.22
C GLN A 261 -6.42 10.17 0.96
N ASN A 262 -5.61 10.32 2.01
CA ASN A 262 -4.27 10.88 1.87
C ASN A 262 -3.35 9.98 1.03
N SER A 263 -3.45 8.66 1.20
CA SER A 263 -2.63 7.70 0.46
C SER A 263 -3.06 7.60 -1.02
N THR A 264 -4.37 7.60 -1.29
CA THR A 264 -4.91 7.59 -2.66
C THR A 264 -4.51 8.86 -3.41
N ARG A 265 -4.49 10.01 -2.73
CA ARG A 265 -3.99 11.26 -3.32
C ARG A 265 -2.55 11.13 -3.82
N PHE A 266 -1.64 10.57 -3.01
CA PHE A 266 -0.26 10.35 -3.45
C PHE A 266 -0.16 9.41 -4.66
N THR A 267 -0.97 8.35 -4.69
CA THR A 267 -1.05 7.47 -5.86
C THR A 267 -1.58 8.23 -7.09
N ALA A 268 -2.64 9.03 -6.92
CA ALA A 268 -3.26 9.81 -8.00
C ALA A 268 -2.29 10.83 -8.59
N GLU A 269 -1.52 11.52 -7.76
CA GLU A 269 -0.46 12.44 -8.20
C GLU A 269 0.58 11.70 -9.08
N ALA A 270 1.05 10.52 -8.66
CA ALA A 270 2.00 9.73 -9.45
C ALA A 270 1.40 9.16 -10.77
N VAL A 271 0.10 8.82 -10.76
CA VAL A 271 -0.62 8.39 -11.98
C VAL A 271 -0.76 9.56 -12.94
N GLN A 272 -1.12 10.74 -12.45
CA GLN A 272 -1.26 11.94 -13.26
C GLN A 272 0.08 12.33 -13.92
N ASP A 273 1.18 12.30 -13.17
CA ASP A 273 2.52 12.53 -13.72
C ASP A 273 2.84 11.54 -14.87
N SER A 274 2.45 10.28 -14.71
CA SER A 274 2.69 9.23 -15.72
C SER A 274 1.79 9.39 -16.95
N LEU A 275 0.55 9.87 -16.78
CA LEU A 275 -0.33 10.25 -17.89
C LEU A 275 0.25 11.44 -18.68
N VAL A 276 0.77 12.46 -17.99
CA VAL A 276 1.45 13.60 -18.64
C VAL A 276 2.64 13.12 -19.46
N LEU A 277 3.50 12.25 -18.90
CA LEU A 277 4.61 11.65 -19.64
C LEU A 277 4.13 10.82 -20.84
N SER A 278 3.04 10.08 -20.69
CA SER A 278 2.45 9.29 -21.77
C SER A 278 1.93 10.17 -22.91
N THR A 279 1.26 11.29 -22.60
CA THR A 279 0.81 12.24 -23.64
C THR A 279 2.00 12.89 -24.37
N ALA A 280 3.06 13.24 -23.65
CA ALA A 280 4.29 13.76 -24.25
C ALA A 280 4.97 12.72 -25.15
N LEU A 281 4.99 11.45 -24.74
CA LEU A 281 5.51 10.35 -25.56
C LEU A 281 4.67 10.14 -26.82
N SER A 282 3.33 10.26 -26.73
CA SER A 282 2.44 10.18 -27.88
C SER A 282 2.74 11.28 -28.89
N ALA A 283 2.97 12.51 -28.42
CA ALA A 283 3.31 13.64 -29.28
C ALA A 283 4.66 13.43 -29.98
N ALA A 284 5.68 12.93 -29.26
CA ALA A 284 6.99 12.62 -29.83
C ALA A 284 6.91 11.47 -30.87
N LEU A 285 6.12 10.44 -30.61
CA LEU A 285 5.84 9.35 -31.57
C LEU A 285 5.12 9.86 -32.82
N ALA A 286 4.15 10.77 -32.67
CA ALA A 286 3.46 11.39 -33.79
C ALA A 286 4.42 12.24 -34.65
N GLN A 287 5.29 13.04 -34.02
CA GLN A 287 6.32 13.82 -34.70
C GLN A 287 7.28 12.91 -35.47
N PHE A 288 7.75 11.83 -34.84
CA PHE A 288 8.62 10.84 -35.49
C PHE A 288 7.96 10.24 -36.74
N ARG A 289 6.65 9.94 -36.68
CA ARG A 289 5.90 9.40 -37.82
C ARG A 289 5.69 10.39 -38.95
N ALA A 290 5.45 11.66 -38.63
CA ALA A 290 5.26 12.70 -39.64
C ALA A 290 6.51 12.91 -40.52
N HIS A 291 7.71 12.62 -39.98
CA HIS A 291 8.99 12.77 -40.67
C HIS A 291 9.51 11.46 -41.29
N ARG A 292 8.71 10.38 -41.25
CA ARG A 292 9.12 9.01 -41.55
C ARG A 292 9.22 8.68 -43.04
N ASN A 293 9.47 9.67 -43.89
CA ASN A 293 9.48 9.53 -45.35
C ASN A 293 10.41 8.40 -45.88
N ASN A 294 11.31 7.83 -45.06
CA ASN A 294 12.25 6.78 -45.44
C ASN A 294 12.06 5.41 -44.75
N ILE A 295 11.22 5.25 -43.72
CA ILE A 295 11.03 3.95 -43.03
C ILE A 295 9.71 3.28 -43.42
N HIS A 296 9.26 3.41 -44.67
CA HIS A 296 7.95 2.86 -45.04
C HIS A 296 7.92 1.34 -45.15
N ASP A 297 9.07 0.67 -45.20
CA ASP A 297 9.13 -0.78 -45.07
C ASP A 297 10.49 -1.17 -44.49
N CYS A 298 10.48 -2.05 -43.49
CA CYS A 298 11.64 -2.86 -43.09
C CYS A 298 12.13 -3.82 -44.20
N ARG A 299 12.04 -3.42 -45.47
CA ARG A 299 12.41 -4.22 -46.64
C ARG A 299 13.88 -4.07 -47.04
N VAL A 300 14.58 -3.05 -46.52
CA VAL A 300 15.93 -2.68 -46.97
C VAL A 300 17.01 -2.89 -45.90
N GLY A 301 16.64 -3.20 -44.64
CA GLY A 301 17.58 -3.47 -43.55
C GLY A 301 17.76 -4.95 -43.25
N SER A 302 18.80 -5.31 -42.47
CA SER A 302 18.92 -6.66 -41.90
C SER A 302 17.72 -6.97 -40.99
N SER A 303 17.29 -8.24 -40.92
CA SER A 303 16.11 -8.63 -40.11
C SER A 303 16.24 -8.19 -38.65
N ALA A 304 17.46 -8.26 -38.10
CA ALA A 304 17.79 -7.85 -36.74
C ALA A 304 17.56 -6.34 -36.50
N LEU A 305 17.89 -5.48 -37.48
CA LEU A 305 17.65 -4.04 -37.34
C LEU A 305 16.15 -3.74 -37.36
N CYS A 306 15.40 -4.39 -38.24
CA CYS A 306 13.95 -4.20 -38.27
C CYS A 306 13.28 -4.65 -36.96
N GLU A 307 13.68 -5.80 -36.42
CA GLU A 307 13.16 -6.29 -35.13
C GLU A 307 13.41 -5.27 -34.01
N SER A 308 14.61 -4.67 -33.98
CA SER A 308 14.97 -3.64 -32.99
C SER A 308 14.14 -2.35 -33.10
N LEU A 309 13.72 -1.97 -34.32
CA LEU A 309 12.96 -0.74 -34.58
C LEU A 309 11.43 -0.96 -34.53
N THR A 310 10.97 -2.21 -34.57
CA THR A 310 9.54 -2.58 -34.57
C THR A 310 8.74 -1.91 -33.45
N PRO A 311 9.26 -1.78 -32.20
CA PRO A 311 8.55 -1.07 -31.13
C PRO A 311 8.19 0.37 -31.50
N LEU A 312 9.09 1.14 -32.15
CA LEU A 312 8.78 2.51 -32.61
C LEU A 312 7.64 2.55 -33.62
N LEU A 313 7.52 1.50 -34.45
CA LEU A 313 6.50 1.42 -35.50
C LEU A 313 5.13 1.08 -34.91
N ARG A 314 5.13 0.30 -33.82
CA ARG A 314 3.93 -0.07 -33.05
C ARG A 314 3.70 0.82 -31.83
N GLY A 315 4.43 1.94 -31.72
CA GLY A 315 4.50 2.74 -30.50
C GLY A 315 3.15 3.24 -30.01
N ASP A 316 2.22 3.55 -30.90
CA ASP A 316 0.88 4.00 -30.50
C ASP A 316 0.06 2.88 -29.88
N ALA A 317 0.18 1.64 -30.38
CA ALA A 317 -0.54 0.50 -29.82
C ALA A 317 0.02 0.10 -28.45
N ILE A 318 1.35 0.23 -28.29
CA ILE A 318 2.02 0.08 -26.99
C ILE A 318 1.49 1.14 -26.03
N LEU A 319 1.52 2.41 -26.44
CA LEU A 319 1.19 3.54 -25.59
C LEU A 319 -0.30 3.57 -25.25
N SER A 320 -1.19 3.28 -26.19
CA SER A 320 -2.64 3.23 -25.95
C SER A 320 -3.00 2.19 -24.88
N SER A 321 -2.30 1.05 -24.85
CA SER A 321 -2.50 0.05 -23.80
C SER A 321 -2.07 0.58 -22.43
N VAL A 322 -0.90 1.22 -22.34
CA VAL A 322 -0.38 1.76 -21.07
C VAL A 322 -1.25 2.92 -20.57
N VAL A 323 -1.67 3.81 -21.46
CA VAL A 323 -2.58 4.91 -21.15
C VAL A 323 -3.92 4.36 -20.67
N GLY A 324 -4.50 3.36 -21.34
CA GLY A 324 -5.76 2.76 -20.91
C GLY A 324 -5.68 2.14 -19.50
N ASP A 325 -4.57 1.48 -19.18
CA ASP A 325 -4.34 0.95 -17.82
C ASP A 325 -4.23 2.09 -16.78
N LEU A 326 -3.48 3.15 -17.09
CA LEU A 326 -3.32 4.32 -16.22
C LEU A 326 -4.62 5.11 -16.04
N GLU A 327 -5.41 5.28 -17.10
CA GLU A 327 -6.72 5.94 -17.06
C GLU A 327 -7.72 5.15 -16.22
N THR A 328 -7.72 3.82 -16.35
CA THR A 328 -8.57 2.95 -15.53
C THR A 328 -8.20 3.07 -14.04
N LEU A 329 -6.91 3.09 -13.73
CA LEU A 329 -6.44 3.32 -12.36
C LEU A 329 -6.78 4.74 -11.86
N ALA A 330 -6.64 5.76 -12.71
CA ALA A 330 -7.01 7.13 -12.39
C ALA A 330 -8.51 7.25 -12.07
N GLN A 331 -9.36 6.56 -12.83
CA GLN A 331 -10.80 6.55 -12.59
C GLN A 331 -11.14 5.94 -11.23
N VAL A 332 -10.54 4.80 -10.87
CA VAL A 332 -10.75 4.18 -9.53
C VAL A 332 -10.28 5.12 -8.42
N LEU A 333 -9.18 5.86 -8.64
CA LEU A 333 -8.67 6.83 -7.67
C LEU A 333 -9.55 8.09 -7.55
N ASP A 334 -10.18 8.52 -8.64
CA ASP A 334 -11.09 9.68 -8.70
C ASP A 334 -12.46 9.37 -8.09
N GLU A 335 -13.01 8.18 -8.38
CA GLU A 335 -14.20 7.63 -7.69
C GLU A 335 -13.96 7.58 -6.18
N GLY A 336 -12.72 7.27 -5.80
CA GLY A 336 -12.22 7.40 -4.44
C GLY A 336 -12.87 6.40 -3.46
N PHE A 337 -12.54 6.58 -2.19
CA PHE A 337 -13.13 5.78 -1.13
C PHE A 337 -14.41 6.46 -0.61
N VAL A 338 -15.56 5.86 -0.88
CA VAL A 338 -16.86 6.29 -0.36
C VAL A 338 -17.21 5.45 0.86
N LEU A 339 -17.45 6.11 2.01
CA LEU A 339 -17.92 5.43 3.21
C LEU A 339 -19.31 4.81 2.94
N PRO A 340 -19.52 3.51 3.21
CA PRO A 340 -20.87 2.96 3.17
C PRO A 340 -21.78 3.68 4.18
N LEU A 341 -23.04 3.89 3.80
CA LEU A 341 -24.08 4.40 4.69
C LEU A 341 -24.35 3.35 5.78
N PRO A 342 -24.52 3.76 7.05
CA PRO A 342 -24.57 2.82 8.16
C PRO A 342 -25.79 1.91 8.09
N HIS A 343 -25.57 0.60 8.12
CA HIS A 343 -26.61 -0.38 8.44
C HIS A 343 -26.29 -1.13 9.75
N ALA A 344 -27.31 -1.79 10.28
CA ALA A 344 -27.50 -2.10 11.70
C ALA A 344 -26.34 -2.80 12.45
N ASN A 345 -26.22 -2.40 13.72
CA ASN A 345 -25.32 -2.85 14.80
C ASN A 345 -24.93 -4.33 14.75
N SER A 346 -23.68 -4.60 14.36
CA SER A 346 -23.03 -5.89 14.52
C SER A 346 -22.29 -6.00 15.86
N HIS A 347 -22.29 -7.20 16.48
CA HIS A 347 -21.66 -7.41 17.78
C HIS A 347 -20.12 -7.29 17.67
N PRO A 348 -19.41 -6.63 18.61
CA PRO A 348 -17.96 -6.37 18.53
C PRO A 348 -17.10 -7.62 18.26
N ALA A 349 -17.45 -8.77 18.83
CA ALA A 349 -16.75 -10.03 18.60
C ALA A 349 -16.89 -10.56 17.15
N GLN A 350 -18.06 -10.38 16.53
CA GLN A 350 -18.30 -10.76 15.12
C GLN A 350 -17.56 -9.81 14.18
N VAL A 351 -17.49 -8.53 14.54
CA VAL A 351 -16.71 -7.50 13.85
C VAL A 351 -15.21 -7.88 13.84
N VAL A 352 -14.65 -8.26 14.99
CA VAL A 352 -13.23 -8.67 15.09
C VAL A 352 -12.92 -9.84 14.16
N GLN A 353 -13.73 -10.91 14.20
CA GLN A 353 -13.51 -12.08 13.35
C GLN A 353 -13.59 -11.72 11.85
N PHE A 354 -14.62 -10.98 11.45
CA PHE A 354 -14.81 -10.56 10.07
C PHE A 354 -13.65 -9.67 9.57
N VAL A 355 -13.17 -8.75 10.41
CA VAL A 355 -12.05 -7.86 10.06
C VAL A 355 -10.76 -8.66 9.92
N VAL A 356 -10.51 -9.64 10.79
CA VAL A 356 -9.34 -10.53 10.68
C VAL A 356 -9.36 -11.31 9.36
N GLU A 357 -10.51 -11.85 8.98
CA GLU A 357 -10.66 -12.58 7.70
C GLU A 357 -10.45 -11.64 6.50
N ALA A 358 -11.03 -10.44 6.53
CA ALA A 358 -10.81 -9.41 5.51
C ALA A 358 -9.32 -9.01 5.42
N HIS A 359 -8.67 -8.86 6.56
CA HIS A 359 -7.27 -8.51 6.68
C HIS A 359 -6.33 -9.58 6.10
N GLN A 360 -6.60 -10.85 6.40
CA GLN A 360 -5.86 -11.98 5.83
C GLN A 360 -5.99 -12.05 4.30
N HIS A 361 -7.19 -11.77 3.78
CA HIS A 361 -7.42 -11.74 2.33
C HIS A 361 -6.60 -10.64 1.64
N VAL A 362 -6.64 -9.42 2.19
CA VAL A 362 -5.86 -8.29 1.66
C VAL A 362 -4.36 -8.57 1.74
N LEU A 363 -3.87 -9.12 2.86
CA LEU A 363 -2.46 -9.47 3.04
C LEU A 363 -1.98 -10.50 2.00
N ARG A 364 -2.80 -11.49 1.66
CA ARG A 364 -2.47 -12.47 0.61
C ARG A 364 -2.35 -11.83 -0.78
N LYS A 365 -3.19 -10.83 -1.08
CA LYS A 365 -3.14 -10.08 -2.34
C LYS A 365 -1.98 -9.08 -2.38
N GLN A 366 -1.63 -8.47 -1.24
CA GLN A 366 -0.42 -7.66 -1.13
C GLN A 366 0.86 -8.45 -1.38
N LEU A 367 0.95 -9.68 -0.85
CA LEU A 367 2.10 -10.54 -1.12
C LEU A 367 2.25 -10.80 -2.63
N LEU A 368 1.15 -10.89 -3.37
CA LEU A 368 1.16 -10.99 -4.83
C LEU A 368 1.61 -9.67 -5.49
N LEU A 369 1.11 -8.52 -5.03
CA LEU A 369 1.55 -7.21 -5.51
C LEU A 369 3.07 -7.03 -5.30
N MET A 370 3.57 -7.28 -4.08
CA MET A 370 4.99 -7.23 -3.76
C MET A 370 5.81 -8.21 -4.61
N TRP A 371 5.27 -9.40 -4.88
CA TRP A 371 5.91 -10.36 -5.77
C TRP A 371 5.99 -9.84 -7.22
N TRP A 372 4.93 -9.23 -7.75
CA TRP A 372 4.93 -8.62 -9.08
C TRP A 372 5.89 -7.44 -9.19
N ILE A 373 5.92 -6.56 -8.18
CA ILE A 373 6.87 -5.45 -8.09
C ILE A 373 8.29 -5.98 -8.13
N ARG A 374 8.58 -6.98 -7.31
CA ARG A 374 9.91 -7.58 -7.23
C ARG A 374 10.32 -8.23 -8.56
N GLN A 375 9.42 -8.96 -9.23
CA GLN A 375 9.68 -9.51 -10.55
C GLN A 375 9.92 -8.42 -11.61
N ALA A 376 9.12 -7.35 -11.60
CA ALA A 376 9.30 -6.24 -12.53
C ALA A 376 10.69 -5.59 -12.36
N MET A 377 11.10 -5.33 -11.12
CA MET A 377 12.39 -4.72 -10.81
C MET A 377 13.59 -5.66 -11.03
N GLU A 378 13.43 -6.97 -10.78
CA GLU A 378 14.46 -7.96 -11.08
C GLU A 378 14.67 -8.10 -12.60
N ASN A 379 13.60 -8.03 -13.39
CA ASN A 379 13.69 -8.05 -14.86
C ASN A 379 14.41 -6.81 -15.43
N GLU A 380 14.26 -5.64 -14.80
CA GLU A 380 15.03 -4.43 -15.17
C GLU A 380 16.53 -4.60 -14.89
N ARG A 381 16.91 -5.25 -13.79
CA ARG A 381 18.33 -5.46 -13.42
C ARG A 381 19.04 -6.55 -14.21
N VAL A 382 18.32 -7.54 -14.72
CA VAL A 382 18.89 -8.66 -15.48
C VAL A 382 19.07 -8.30 -16.97
N GLN A 383 18.40 -7.27 -17.45
CA GLN A 383 18.44 -6.84 -18.85
C GLN A 383 19.08 -5.46 -19.11
N GLY A 384 19.56 -4.77 -18.07
CA GLY A 384 20.42 -3.59 -18.17
C GLY A 384 21.85 -3.97 -17.81
#